data_AF-A0AA37GFP7-F1
#
_entry.id   AF-A0AA37GFP7-F1
#
_cell.length_a   1.000
_cell.length_b   1.000
_cell.length_c   1.000
_cell.angle_alpha   90.00
_cell.angle_beta   90.00
_cell.angle_gamma   90.00
#
_symmetry.space_group_name_H-M   'P 1'
#
loop_
_entity.id
_entity.type
_entity.pdbx_description
1 polymer ?
#
loop_
_entity_poly.entity_id
_entity_poly.type
_entity_poly.pdbx_seq_one_letter_code
_entity_poly.pdbx_strand_id
1 'polypeptide(L)'
;MLTQAPERHPDNVGASLYGGFVGTYLRPLKPEDVQRIEIPLSEVLPAPAGGVDTGETPPEPPHGIGHHIKFPWAKEIKAIAIIPDFQVPTHLAREVLPPHYTRPDVTFNMQRIALLPVALGTSPPDPELIHLAMQDKIHQPYRQALIPGLSQIVESMSPSTQPGFLGVCLSGAGPTILALATSNFEEIANKIIKILKENNADKDVGCQWKILEPAEGTQVIR
;
A
#
# COMPACT_ATOMS: atom_id res chain seq x y z
N MET A 1 10.30 -18.29 -17.95
CA MET A 1 10.54 -16.94 -17.37
C MET A 1 9.21 -16.21 -17.38
N LEU A 2 8.53 -16.17 -16.23
CA LEU A 2 7.25 -15.47 -16.08
C LEU A 2 7.54 -13.97 -16.05
N THR A 3 7.21 -13.28 -17.13
CA THR A 3 7.16 -11.83 -17.21
C THR A 3 6.07 -11.33 -16.27
N GLN A 4 6.44 -10.95 -15.05
CA GLN A 4 5.59 -10.11 -14.23
C GLN A 4 5.44 -8.77 -14.96
N ALA A 5 4.24 -8.53 -15.50
CA ALA A 5 3.89 -7.20 -16.02
C ALA A 5 4.10 -6.19 -14.87
N PRO A 6 4.88 -5.11 -15.06
CA PRO A 6 5.06 -4.11 -14.04
C PRO A 6 3.69 -3.56 -13.64
N GLU A 7 3.42 -3.52 -12.35
CA GLU A 7 2.16 -3.04 -11.78
C GLU A 7 1.94 -1.58 -12.21
N ARG A 8 1.05 -1.37 -13.20
CA ARG A 8 0.79 -0.05 -13.81
C ARG A 8 -0.16 0.82 -12.98
N HIS A 9 -0.44 0.48 -11.73
CA HIS A 9 -1.35 1.27 -10.92
C HIS A 9 -0.61 2.55 -10.45
N PRO A 10 -1.14 3.75 -10.76
CA PRO A 10 -0.42 5.03 -10.62
C PRO A 10 -0.15 5.46 -9.17
N ASP A 11 -0.68 4.76 -8.17
CA ASP A 11 -0.48 5.01 -6.74
C ASP A 11 0.88 4.52 -6.24
N ASN A 12 1.29 3.29 -6.57
CA ASN A 12 2.57 2.72 -6.12
C ASN A 12 3.76 3.45 -6.74
N VAL A 13 3.63 3.84 -8.01
CA VAL A 13 4.66 4.62 -8.72
C VAL A 13 4.82 6.01 -8.10
N GLY A 14 3.70 6.67 -7.77
CA GLY A 14 3.72 8.01 -7.16
C GLY A 14 4.48 8.06 -5.84
N ALA A 15 4.20 7.14 -4.93
CA ALA A 15 4.88 7.09 -3.63
C ALA A 15 6.40 6.85 -3.79
N SER A 16 6.82 5.98 -4.71
CA SER A 16 8.24 5.69 -4.96
C SER A 16 8.99 6.89 -5.58
N LEU A 17 8.33 7.66 -6.44
CA LEU A 17 8.93 8.82 -7.09
C LEU A 17 8.99 10.04 -6.18
N TYR A 18 7.88 10.38 -5.52
CA TYR A 18 7.75 11.65 -4.78
C TYR A 18 8.05 11.52 -3.29
N GLY A 19 8.01 10.29 -2.75
CA GLY A 19 8.24 10.01 -1.35
C GLY A 19 7.17 10.57 -0.41
N GLY A 20 7.12 10.02 0.79
CA GLY A 20 6.16 10.41 1.81
C GLY A 20 4.78 9.79 1.62
N PHE A 21 3.78 10.40 2.25
CA PHE A 21 2.38 10.01 2.12
C PHE A 21 1.72 10.84 1.02
N VAL A 22 1.38 10.20 -0.11
CA VAL A 22 1.02 10.88 -1.35
C VAL A 22 -0.30 10.33 -1.89
N GLY A 23 -1.18 11.23 -2.34
CA GLY A 23 -2.30 10.88 -3.19
C GLY A 23 -1.98 11.19 -4.64
N THR A 24 -2.19 10.24 -5.54
CA THR A 24 -2.09 10.46 -6.99
C THR A 24 -3.47 10.34 -7.65
N TYR A 25 -3.68 11.13 -8.69
CA TYR A 25 -4.89 11.05 -9.50
C TYR A 25 -4.59 11.42 -10.95
N LEU A 26 -5.38 10.83 -11.86
CA LEU A 26 -5.30 11.12 -13.28
C LEU A 26 -6.37 12.15 -13.65
N ARG A 27 -6.02 13.10 -14.52
CA ARG A 27 -7.05 13.90 -15.21
C ARG A 27 -7.75 13.04 -16.27
N PRO A 28 -9.00 13.36 -16.62
CA PRO A 28 -9.64 12.79 -17.79
C PRO A 28 -8.72 12.98 -19.00
N LEU A 29 -8.34 11.87 -19.63
CA LEU A 29 -7.56 11.88 -20.86
C LEU A 29 -8.42 12.46 -21.98
N LYS A 30 -7.85 13.29 -22.86
CA LYS A 30 -8.55 13.67 -24.07
C LYS A 30 -8.72 12.43 -24.95
N PRO A 31 -9.77 12.34 -25.79
CA PRO A 31 -9.93 11.22 -26.71
C PRO A 31 -8.68 10.93 -27.57
N GLU A 32 -7.91 11.98 -27.91
CA GLU A 32 -6.63 11.92 -28.62
C GLU A 32 -5.54 11.16 -27.83
N ASP A 33 -5.49 11.31 -26.51
CA ASP A 33 -4.51 10.65 -25.63
C ASP A 33 -4.86 9.17 -25.37
N VAL A 34 -6.13 8.79 -25.54
CA VAL A 34 -6.65 7.42 -25.33
C VAL A 34 -6.44 6.52 -26.56
N GLN A 35 -6.23 7.11 -27.75
CA GLN A 35 -6.10 6.33 -29.00
C GLN A 35 -4.75 5.60 -29.15
N ARG A 36 -3.75 5.87 -28.32
CA ARG A 36 -2.39 5.30 -28.46
C ARG A 36 -1.90 4.64 -27.16
N ILE A 37 -2.63 3.63 -26.69
CA ILE A 37 -2.36 2.96 -25.39
C ILE A 37 -1.22 1.93 -25.47
N GLU A 38 -0.87 1.40 -26.65
CA GLU A 38 0.08 0.29 -26.76
C GLU A 38 1.23 0.61 -27.72
N ILE A 39 2.35 1.03 -27.14
CA ILE A 39 3.65 1.09 -27.83
C ILE A 39 4.45 -0.13 -27.34
N PRO A 40 4.99 -0.97 -28.23
CA PRO A 40 5.88 -2.05 -27.85
C PRO A 40 7.04 -1.55 -26.98
N LEU A 41 7.34 -2.26 -25.89
CA LEU A 41 8.44 -1.90 -24.97
C LEU A 41 9.79 -1.81 -25.69
N SER A 42 9.92 -2.51 -26.83
CA SER A 42 11.05 -2.46 -27.76
C SER A 42 11.35 -1.10 -28.35
N GLU A 43 10.34 -0.24 -28.45
CA GLU A 43 10.48 1.08 -29.06
C GLU A 43 10.83 2.13 -28.00
N VAL A 44 10.53 1.87 -26.72
CA VAL A 44 10.72 2.83 -25.62
C VAL A 44 12.02 2.60 -24.85
N LEU A 45 12.53 1.35 -24.80
CA LEU A 45 13.73 1.00 -24.05
C LEU A 45 14.90 0.62 -24.98
N PRO A 46 16.15 0.98 -24.64
CA PRO A 46 17.32 0.50 -25.38
C PRO A 46 17.57 -1.00 -25.11
N ALA A 47 18.27 -1.67 -26.03
CA ALA A 47 18.70 -3.05 -25.85
C ALA A 47 19.57 -3.22 -24.57
N PRO A 48 19.44 -4.33 -23.82
CA PRO A 48 18.69 -5.56 -24.13
C PRO A 48 17.23 -5.56 -23.65
N ALA A 49 16.75 -4.44 -23.07
CA ALA A 49 15.40 -4.34 -22.51
C ALA A 49 14.34 -4.05 -23.59
N GLY A 50 14.73 -3.35 -24.66
CA GLY A 50 13.92 -3.21 -25.87
C GLY A 50 14.35 -4.17 -26.96
N GLY A 51 13.37 -4.85 -27.57
CA GLY A 51 13.53 -5.78 -28.69
C GLY A 51 14.06 -5.15 -29.99
N VAL A 52 13.51 -5.56 -31.13
CA VAL A 52 13.98 -5.11 -32.45
C VAL A 52 13.68 -3.62 -32.63
N ASP A 53 14.71 -2.84 -32.99
CA ASP A 53 14.56 -1.42 -33.35
C ASP A 53 13.76 -1.31 -34.65
N THR A 54 12.54 -0.78 -34.56
CA THR A 54 11.60 -0.62 -35.68
C THR A 54 11.88 0.62 -36.52
N GLY A 55 12.77 1.53 -36.06
CA GLY A 55 13.02 2.82 -36.71
C GLY A 55 11.87 3.83 -36.57
N GLU A 56 10.82 3.49 -35.81
CA GLU A 56 9.71 4.38 -35.51
C GLU A 56 10.02 5.19 -34.26
N THR A 57 9.84 6.51 -34.31
CA THR A 57 10.00 7.36 -33.13
C THR A 57 8.79 7.15 -32.20
N PRO A 58 8.99 6.74 -30.94
CA PRO A 58 7.90 6.63 -30.00
C PRO A 58 7.19 7.98 -29.87
N PRO A 59 5.85 8.01 -29.86
CA PRO A 59 5.13 9.25 -29.59
C PRO A 59 5.52 9.79 -28.21
N GLU A 60 5.58 11.12 -28.10
CA GLU A 60 5.83 11.76 -26.82
C GLU A 60 4.69 11.43 -25.83
N PRO A 61 4.99 11.01 -24.59
CA PRO A 61 3.98 10.73 -23.59
C PRO A 61 3.13 11.98 -23.32
N PRO A 62 1.81 11.85 -23.13
CA PRO A 62 0.97 13.02 -22.87
C PRO A 62 1.38 13.71 -21.57
N HIS A 63 1.58 15.02 -21.64
CA HIS A 63 2.02 15.82 -20.51
C HIS A 63 0.86 16.21 -19.59
N GLY A 64 1.13 16.33 -18.29
CA GLY A 64 0.15 16.84 -17.33
C GLY A 64 -1.05 15.92 -17.07
N ILE A 65 -0.90 14.62 -17.35
CA ILE A 65 -1.94 13.60 -17.09
C ILE A 65 -1.98 13.16 -15.62
N GLY A 66 -0.80 13.07 -14.99
CA GLY A 66 -0.63 12.62 -13.61
C GLY A 66 -0.41 13.78 -12.67
N HIS A 67 -1.22 13.84 -11.62
CA HIS A 67 -1.06 14.80 -10.54
C HIS A 67 -0.84 14.07 -9.23
N HIS A 68 -0.11 14.73 -8.33
CA HIS A 68 0.10 14.25 -6.99
C HIS A 68 -0.08 15.38 -5.98
N ILE A 69 -0.45 15.01 -4.77
CA ILE A 69 -0.39 15.86 -3.59
C ILE A 69 0.31 15.09 -2.49
N LYS A 70 1.28 15.74 -1.85
CA LYS A 70 1.91 15.21 -0.64
C LYS A 70 1.06 15.62 0.56
N PHE A 71 0.49 14.65 1.24
CA PHE A 71 -0.27 14.88 2.45
C PHE A 71 0.68 15.12 3.63
N PRO A 72 0.24 15.91 4.64
CA PRO A 72 0.98 16.04 5.89
C PRO A 72 1.12 14.69 6.59
N TRP A 73 2.21 14.53 7.33
CA TRP A 73 2.50 13.37 8.17
C TRP A 73 3.02 13.83 9.53
N ALA A 74 2.36 13.42 10.61
CA ALA A 74 2.79 13.71 11.97
C ALA A 74 4.06 12.91 12.31
N LYS A 75 5.12 13.60 12.73
CA LYS A 75 6.47 13.03 12.89
C LYS A 75 6.56 11.98 14.00
N GLU A 76 5.64 12.03 14.94
CA GLU A 76 5.45 11.10 16.04
C GLU A 76 4.98 9.72 15.56
N ILE A 77 4.33 9.65 14.39
CA ILE A 77 3.85 8.40 13.79
C ILE A 77 5.01 7.70 13.10
N LYS A 78 5.25 6.44 13.48
CA LYS A 78 6.15 5.51 12.80
C LYS A 78 5.36 4.31 12.27
N ALA A 79 5.89 3.69 11.22
CA ALA A 79 5.31 2.48 10.65
C ALA A 79 6.17 1.27 11.03
N ILE A 80 5.58 0.29 11.70
CA ILE A 80 6.18 -0.99 12.00
C ILE A 80 5.83 -1.92 10.84
N ALA A 81 6.83 -2.32 10.06
CA ALA A 81 6.66 -3.33 9.01
C ALA A 81 7.02 -4.71 9.56
N ILE A 82 6.05 -5.62 9.60
CA ILE A 82 6.21 -7.02 9.98
C ILE A 82 6.29 -7.85 8.71
N ILE A 83 7.41 -8.54 8.50
CA ILE A 83 7.81 -9.21 7.27
C ILE A 83 7.96 -10.70 7.57
N PRO A 84 6.89 -11.50 7.39
CA PRO A 84 6.97 -12.95 7.58
C PRO A 84 7.63 -13.64 6.38
N ASP A 85 8.35 -14.72 6.63
CA ASP A 85 9.08 -15.52 5.64
C ASP A 85 8.17 -16.57 4.98
N PHE A 86 7.09 -16.08 4.37
CA PHE A 86 6.25 -16.85 3.46
C PHE A 86 5.75 -15.92 2.37
N GLN A 87 5.14 -16.49 1.32
CA GLN A 87 4.59 -15.72 0.22
C GLN A 87 3.10 -15.99 0.06
N VAL A 88 2.36 -14.93 -0.22
CA VAL A 88 0.99 -15.03 -0.74
C VAL A 88 1.04 -14.68 -2.23
N PRO A 89 0.62 -15.59 -3.12
CA PRO A 89 0.57 -15.30 -4.54
C PRO A 89 -0.29 -14.06 -4.83
N THR A 90 0.27 -13.06 -5.52
CA THR A 90 -0.39 -11.77 -5.78
C THR A 90 -1.69 -11.91 -6.58
N HIS A 91 -1.80 -12.95 -7.42
CA HIS A 91 -3.04 -13.23 -8.17
C HIS A 91 -4.19 -13.59 -7.23
N LEU A 92 -3.95 -14.40 -6.19
CA LEU A 92 -4.97 -14.76 -5.20
C LEU A 92 -5.46 -13.53 -4.42
N ALA A 93 -4.56 -12.61 -4.08
CA ALA A 93 -4.91 -11.37 -3.39
C ALA A 93 -5.76 -10.41 -4.24
N ARG A 94 -5.77 -10.57 -5.57
CA ARG A 94 -6.65 -9.84 -6.49
C ARG A 94 -7.96 -10.59 -6.74
N GLU A 95 -7.90 -11.91 -6.91
CA GLU A 95 -9.08 -12.77 -7.14
C GLU A 95 -10.03 -12.83 -5.95
N VAL A 96 -9.53 -12.63 -4.73
CA VAL A 96 -10.36 -12.67 -3.51
C VAL A 96 -11.30 -11.46 -3.39
N LEU A 97 -11.09 -10.39 -4.17
CA LEU A 97 -11.93 -9.20 -4.11
C LEU A 97 -13.22 -9.43 -4.90
N PRO A 98 -14.40 -9.11 -4.33
CA PRO A 98 -15.66 -9.29 -5.04
C PRO A 98 -15.78 -8.29 -6.20
N PRO A 99 -16.53 -8.63 -7.27
CA PRO A 99 -16.76 -7.72 -8.39
C PRO A 99 -17.63 -6.51 -8.00
N HIS A 100 -18.38 -6.60 -6.90
CA HIS A 100 -19.32 -5.58 -6.45
C HIS A 100 -19.27 -5.43 -4.92
N TYR A 101 -19.51 -4.21 -4.45
CA TYR A 101 -19.60 -3.87 -3.03
C TYR A 101 -20.97 -3.31 -2.71
N THR A 102 -21.39 -3.43 -1.45
CA THR A 102 -22.64 -2.82 -1.00
C THR A 102 -22.49 -1.31 -0.88
N ARG A 103 -23.57 -0.56 -1.12
CA ARG A 103 -23.57 0.91 -0.93
C ARG A 103 -23.14 1.32 0.48
N PRO A 104 -23.60 0.66 1.58
CA PRO A 104 -23.12 0.95 2.92
C PRO A 104 -21.61 0.79 3.09
N ASP A 105 -21.00 -0.26 2.54
CA ASP A 105 -19.55 -0.49 2.68
C ASP A 105 -18.73 0.53 1.90
N VAL A 106 -19.17 0.87 0.68
CA VAL A 106 -18.54 1.94 -0.10
C VAL A 106 -18.65 3.28 0.62
N THR A 107 -19.83 3.61 1.16
CA THR A 107 -20.05 4.85 1.92
C THR A 107 -19.18 4.90 3.17
N PHE A 108 -19.06 3.77 3.88
CA PHE A 108 -18.19 3.64 5.05
C PHE A 108 -16.74 3.96 4.68
N ASN A 109 -16.20 3.32 3.65
CA ASN A 109 -14.83 3.54 3.20
C ASN A 109 -14.58 4.96 2.68
N MET A 110 -15.52 5.57 1.96
CA MET A 110 -15.37 6.95 1.48
C MET A 110 -15.17 7.93 2.64
N GLN A 111 -15.87 7.75 3.75
CA GLN A 111 -15.67 8.56 4.96
C GLN A 111 -14.25 8.41 5.53
N ARG A 112 -13.71 7.18 5.54
CA ARG A 112 -12.37 6.89 6.08
C ARG A 112 -11.28 7.45 5.19
N ILE A 113 -11.41 7.29 3.87
CA ILE A 113 -10.48 7.86 2.89
C ILE A 113 -10.44 9.39 2.98
N ALA A 114 -11.58 10.06 3.19
CA ALA A 114 -11.62 11.50 3.38
C ALA A 114 -10.96 11.95 4.69
N LEU A 115 -11.04 11.13 5.74
CA LEU A 115 -10.52 11.44 7.06
C LEU A 115 -9.01 11.14 7.21
N LEU A 116 -8.54 10.06 6.59
CA LEU A 116 -7.19 9.51 6.80
C LEU A 116 -6.07 10.54 6.57
N PRO A 117 -6.08 11.38 5.52
CA PRO A 117 -5.02 12.37 5.34
C PRO A 117 -4.95 13.45 6.41
N VAL A 118 -6.10 13.83 6.96
CA VAL A 118 -6.14 14.80 8.07
C VAL A 118 -5.68 14.14 9.36
N ALA A 119 -6.16 12.92 9.63
CA ALA A 119 -5.81 12.17 10.84
C ALA A 119 -4.31 11.88 10.93
N LEU A 120 -3.69 11.41 9.84
CA LEU A 120 -2.24 11.15 9.78
C LEU A 120 -1.38 12.42 9.77
N GLY A 121 -1.97 13.57 9.43
CA GLY A 121 -1.27 14.85 9.36
C GLY A 121 -1.34 15.70 10.63
N THR A 122 -2.22 15.35 11.58
CA THR A 122 -2.46 16.14 12.79
C THR A 122 -1.43 15.79 13.87
N SER A 123 -0.84 16.83 14.48
CA SER A 123 0.08 16.73 15.62
C SER A 123 -0.47 17.56 16.79
N PRO A 124 -0.60 16.99 18.01
CA PRO A 124 -0.29 15.60 18.35
C PRO A 124 -1.26 14.60 17.68
N PRO A 125 -0.83 13.36 17.36
CA PRO A 125 -1.72 12.35 16.78
C PRO A 125 -2.89 12.01 17.70
N ASP A 126 -4.09 11.87 17.12
CA ASP A 126 -5.27 11.33 17.81
C ASP A 126 -5.37 9.83 17.50
N PRO A 127 -5.08 8.93 18.48
CA PRO A 127 -5.04 7.49 18.24
C PRO A 127 -6.38 6.91 17.81
N GLU A 128 -7.49 7.36 18.40
CA GLU A 128 -8.82 6.86 18.08
C GLU A 128 -9.25 7.31 16.69
N LEU A 129 -8.94 8.57 16.32
CA LEU A 129 -9.23 9.09 15.00
C LEU A 129 -8.47 8.33 13.90
N ILE A 130 -7.18 8.08 14.11
CA ILE A 130 -6.34 7.33 13.17
C ILE A 130 -6.83 5.88 13.07
N HIS A 131 -7.14 5.24 14.20
CA HIS A 131 -7.66 3.88 14.22
C HIS A 131 -8.94 3.75 13.41
N LEU A 132 -9.90 4.66 13.61
CA LEU A 132 -11.14 4.71 12.84
C LEU A 132 -10.91 4.97 11.35
N ALA A 133 -9.98 5.88 11.02
CA ALA A 133 -9.64 6.23 9.64
C ALA A 133 -8.94 5.09 8.88
N MET A 134 -8.25 4.19 9.59
CA MET A 134 -7.58 3.01 9.01
C MET A 134 -8.50 1.80 8.80
N GLN A 135 -9.76 1.86 9.24
CA GLN A 135 -10.71 0.77 9.03
C GLN A 135 -11.12 0.65 7.56
N ASP A 136 -11.22 -0.59 7.08
CA ASP A 136 -11.50 -0.90 5.69
C ASP A 136 -12.53 -2.03 5.56
N LYS A 137 -13.50 -1.85 4.66
CA LYS A 137 -14.48 -2.86 4.26
C LYS A 137 -14.38 -3.29 2.80
N ILE A 138 -13.47 -2.69 2.02
CA ILE A 138 -13.32 -2.97 0.59
C ILE A 138 -12.25 -4.03 0.35
N HIS A 139 -11.06 -3.93 0.96
CA HIS A 139 -9.95 -4.83 0.62
C HIS A 139 -9.63 -5.81 1.75
N GLN A 140 -9.44 -5.26 2.95
CA GLN A 140 -8.88 -5.95 4.09
C GLN A 140 -9.71 -7.16 4.54
N PRO A 141 -11.06 -7.11 4.66
CA PRO A 141 -11.84 -8.28 5.09
C PRO A 141 -11.67 -9.50 4.17
N TYR A 142 -11.49 -9.26 2.87
CA TYR A 142 -11.32 -10.32 1.87
C TYR A 142 -9.88 -10.84 1.85
N ARG A 143 -8.90 -9.95 1.96
CA ARG A 143 -7.47 -10.33 1.95
C ARG A 143 -6.99 -10.93 3.27
N GLN A 144 -7.64 -10.62 4.39
CA GLN A 144 -7.30 -11.15 5.70
C GLN A 144 -7.31 -12.68 5.75
N ALA A 145 -8.20 -13.33 5.01
CA ALA A 145 -8.26 -14.79 4.93
C ALA A 145 -6.99 -15.43 4.34
N LEU A 146 -6.19 -14.66 3.58
CA LEU A 146 -4.94 -15.13 2.98
C LEU A 146 -3.76 -15.07 3.94
N ILE A 147 -3.89 -14.34 5.06
CA ILE A 147 -2.81 -14.08 6.02
C ILE A 147 -3.16 -14.74 7.35
N PRO A 148 -2.42 -15.78 7.78
CA PRO A 148 -2.66 -16.44 9.04
C PRO A 148 -2.72 -15.46 10.22
N GLY A 149 -3.85 -15.47 10.93
CA GLY A 149 -4.06 -14.67 12.14
C GLY A 149 -4.34 -13.18 11.92
N LEU A 150 -4.43 -12.67 10.68
CA LEU A 150 -4.62 -11.22 10.47
C LEU A 150 -5.97 -10.70 10.99
N SER A 151 -7.05 -11.47 10.84
CA SER A 151 -8.35 -11.11 11.44
C SER A 151 -8.24 -10.98 12.95
N GLN A 152 -7.57 -11.93 13.61
CA GLN A 152 -7.33 -11.89 15.05
C GLN A 152 -6.46 -10.68 15.45
N ILE A 153 -5.44 -10.33 14.66
CA ILE A 153 -4.61 -9.13 14.90
C ILE A 153 -5.48 -7.87 14.85
N VAL A 154 -6.33 -7.74 13.82
CA VAL A 154 -7.20 -6.57 13.65
C VAL A 154 -8.26 -6.45 14.73
N GLU A 155 -8.80 -7.58 15.20
CA GLU A 155 -9.83 -7.59 16.24
C GLU A 155 -9.28 -7.41 17.66
N SER A 156 -8.04 -7.86 17.92
CA SER A 156 -7.44 -7.86 19.26
C SER A 156 -6.60 -6.62 19.60
N MET A 157 -6.43 -5.70 18.63
CA MET A 157 -5.57 -4.53 18.78
C MET A 157 -6.31 -3.25 18.43
N SER A 158 -6.31 -2.34 19.39
CA SER A 158 -6.87 -0.99 19.34
C SER A 158 -6.00 -0.06 20.19
N PRO A 159 -6.12 1.28 20.03
CA PRO A 159 -5.39 2.20 20.89
C PRO A 159 -5.69 2.01 22.38
N SER A 160 -6.91 1.60 22.71
CA SER A 160 -7.34 1.29 24.07
C SER A 160 -6.75 0.00 24.66
N THR A 161 -6.44 -1.00 23.84
CA THR A 161 -5.91 -2.30 24.28
C THR A 161 -4.39 -2.42 24.16
N GLN A 162 -3.78 -1.55 23.37
CA GLN A 162 -2.34 -1.53 23.13
C GLN A 162 -1.84 -0.07 23.11
N PRO A 163 -1.23 0.41 24.21
CA PRO A 163 -0.71 1.77 24.26
C PRO A 163 0.29 2.03 23.13
N GLY A 164 0.20 3.21 22.52
CA GLY A 164 1.05 3.60 21.39
C GLY A 164 0.59 3.08 20.03
N PHE A 165 -0.33 2.10 19.97
CA PHE A 165 -0.88 1.59 18.71
C PHE A 165 -1.92 2.54 18.11
N LEU A 166 -1.87 2.73 16.79
CA LEU A 166 -2.81 3.58 16.05
C LEU A 166 -3.67 2.76 15.10
N GLY A 167 -3.12 1.76 14.44
CA GLY A 167 -3.87 0.91 13.52
C GLY A 167 -2.98 -0.06 12.77
N VAL A 168 -3.59 -1.01 12.07
CA VAL A 168 -2.87 -2.05 11.33
C VAL A 168 -3.58 -2.34 10.01
N CYS A 169 -2.78 -2.53 8.96
CA CYS A 169 -3.26 -2.90 7.65
C CYS A 169 -2.28 -3.82 6.92
N LEU A 170 -2.72 -4.38 5.80
CA LEU A 170 -1.82 -5.04 4.86
C LEU A 170 -0.97 -4.02 4.11
N SER A 171 0.33 -4.29 3.99
CA SER A 171 1.18 -3.57 3.06
C SER A 171 0.95 -4.12 1.65
N GLY A 172 0.22 -3.37 0.82
CA GLY A 172 -0.15 -3.78 -0.53
C GLY A 172 -1.02 -5.03 -0.56
N ALA A 173 -0.55 -6.08 -1.24
CA ALA A 173 -1.21 -7.38 -1.29
C ALA A 173 -0.84 -8.32 -0.13
N GLY A 174 0.14 -7.94 0.71
CA GLY A 174 0.74 -8.81 1.72
C GLY A 174 1.88 -9.70 1.18
N PRO A 175 2.47 -10.55 2.03
CA PRO A 175 2.05 -10.86 3.40
C PRO A 175 2.58 -9.90 4.47
N THR A 176 3.36 -8.89 4.08
CA THR A 176 3.83 -7.86 5.00
C THR A 176 2.65 -7.13 5.65
N ILE A 177 2.69 -7.02 6.97
CA ILE A 177 1.70 -6.29 7.79
C ILE A 177 2.34 -4.96 8.19
N LEU A 178 1.59 -3.88 8.08
CA LEU A 178 2.01 -2.55 8.50
C LEU A 178 1.18 -2.13 9.71
N ALA A 179 1.82 -1.82 10.82
CA ALA A 179 1.17 -1.21 11.98
C ALA A 179 1.67 0.22 12.18
N LEU A 180 0.78 1.17 12.41
CA LEU A 180 1.13 2.54 12.78
C LEU A 180 1.15 2.67 14.30
N ALA A 181 2.17 3.34 14.83
CA ALA A 181 2.34 3.53 16.25
C ALA A 181 3.10 4.83 16.57
N THR A 182 2.93 5.34 17.79
CA THR A 182 3.73 6.46 18.34
C THR A 182 4.76 6.00 19.38
N SER A 183 4.57 4.83 19.97
CA SER A 183 5.46 4.23 20.97
C SER A 183 5.25 2.71 21.05
N ASN A 184 5.97 2.03 21.95
CA ASN A 184 5.86 0.59 22.19
C ASN A 184 6.06 -0.30 20.95
N PHE A 185 6.93 0.14 20.03
CA PHE A 185 7.11 -0.49 18.71
C PHE A 185 7.46 -1.99 18.80
N GLU A 186 8.39 -2.35 19.67
CA GLU A 186 8.82 -3.74 19.85
C GLU A 186 7.72 -4.62 20.44
N GLU A 187 6.98 -4.11 21.44
CA GLU A 187 5.86 -4.84 22.04
C GLU A 187 4.74 -5.09 21.02
N ILE A 188 4.38 -4.06 20.26
CA ILE A 188 3.40 -4.14 19.16
C ILE A 188 3.85 -5.17 18.12
N ALA A 189 5.11 -5.10 17.68
CA ALA A 189 5.67 -6.04 16.71
C ALA A 189 5.63 -7.48 17.23
N ASN A 190 6.10 -7.71 18.46
CA ASN A 190 6.15 -9.03 19.08
C ASN A 190 4.75 -9.63 19.25
N LYS A 191 3.74 -8.82 19.62
CA LYS A 191 2.35 -9.26 19.71
C LYS A 191 1.80 -9.71 18.35
N ILE A 192 2.04 -8.93 17.29
CA ILE A 192 1.63 -9.27 15.93
C ILE A 192 2.32 -10.55 15.45
N ILE A 193 3.65 -10.66 15.63
CA ILE A 193 4.44 -11.83 15.25
C ILE A 193 3.96 -13.08 15.98
N LYS A 194 3.66 -12.96 17.27
CA LYS A 194 3.13 -14.07 18.07
C LYS A 194 1.82 -14.59 17.49
N ILE A 195 0.83 -13.72 17.25
CA ILE A 195 -0.46 -14.12 16.69
C ILE A 195 -0.28 -14.75 15.30
N LEU A 196 0.60 -14.17 14.47
CA LEU A 196 0.90 -14.70 13.15
C LEU A 196 1.47 -16.13 13.23
N LYS A 197 2.45 -16.38 14.10
CA LYS A 197 3.04 -17.72 14.32
C LYS A 197 2.02 -18.71 14.88
N GLU A 198 1.23 -18.29 15.86
CA GLU A 198 0.19 -19.13 16.48
C GLU A 198 -0.88 -19.57 15.47
N ASN A 199 -1.11 -18.81 14.41
CA ASN A 199 -2.08 -19.14 13.37
C ASN A 199 -1.47 -19.74 12.09
N ASN A 200 -0.15 -19.67 11.91
CA ASN A 200 0.52 -20.25 10.75
C ASN A 200 0.64 -21.78 10.87
N ALA A 201 0.63 -22.51 9.74
CA ALA A 201 0.88 -23.95 9.73
C ALA A 201 2.31 -24.26 10.19
N ASP A 202 3.28 -23.44 9.79
CA ASP A 202 4.65 -23.47 10.28
C ASP A 202 4.81 -22.50 11.46
N LYS A 203 4.93 -23.06 12.68
CA LYS A 203 5.11 -22.27 13.90
C LYS A 203 6.50 -21.64 14.01
N ASP A 204 7.47 -22.18 13.28
CA ASP A 204 8.86 -21.75 13.27
C ASP A 204 9.15 -20.75 12.14
N VAL A 205 8.10 -20.32 11.40
CA VAL A 205 8.21 -19.36 10.31
C VAL A 205 9.04 -18.15 10.73
N GLY A 206 10.06 -17.85 9.91
CA GLY A 206 10.89 -16.67 10.09
C GLY A 206 10.02 -15.42 10.04
N CYS A 207 10.28 -14.45 10.92
CA CYS A 207 9.58 -13.17 10.84
C CYS A 207 10.50 -12.06 11.33
N GLN A 208 10.68 -11.05 10.48
CA GLN A 208 11.45 -9.86 10.79
C GLN A 208 10.51 -8.68 10.97
N TRP A 209 10.92 -7.68 11.73
CA TRP A 209 10.20 -6.42 11.78
C TRP A 209 11.16 -5.23 11.72
N LYS A 210 10.67 -4.11 11.18
CA LYS A 210 11.43 -2.86 11.03
C LYS A 210 10.57 -1.67 11.39
N ILE A 211 11.17 -0.64 11.96
CA ILE A 211 10.56 0.69 12.09
C ILE A 211 10.91 1.48 10.83
N LEU A 212 9.89 2.06 10.20
CA LEU A 212 9.97 2.83 8.97
C LEU A 212 9.39 4.23 9.20
N GLU A 213 9.96 5.16 8.45
CA GLU A 213 9.46 6.53 8.32
C GLU A 213 9.17 6.80 6.84
N PRO A 214 8.25 7.71 6.52
CA PRO A 214 8.01 8.09 5.14
C PRO A 214 9.30 8.63 4.50
N ALA A 215 9.74 8.00 3.42
CA ALA A 215 10.98 8.36 2.74
C ALA A 215 10.89 9.74 2.03
N GLU A 216 12.04 10.37 1.80
CA GLU A 216 12.13 11.45 0.82
C GLU A 216 12.01 10.89 -0.61
N GLY A 217 11.54 11.71 -1.53
CA GLY A 217 11.36 11.29 -2.93
C GLY A 217 12.68 10.93 -3.62
N THR A 218 12.57 10.34 -4.80
CA THR A 218 13.73 9.95 -5.61
C THR A 218 14.53 11.21 -6.01
N GLN A 219 15.84 11.18 -5.80
CA GLN A 219 16.78 12.19 -6.30
C GLN A 219 17.62 11.59 -7.43
N VAL A 220 17.68 12.29 -8.57
CA VAL A 220 18.58 11.91 -9.67
C VAL A 220 19.97 12.48 -9.38
N ILE A 221 20.89 11.61 -9.01
CA ILE A 221 22.32 11.96 -8.87
C ILE A 221 22.94 11.79 -10.26
N ARG A 222 23.41 12.88 -10.85
CA ARG A 222 24.04 12.92 -12.19
C ARG A 222 25.55 13.13 -12.08
#